data_AF-A0A3D8Y377-F1
#
_entry.id   AF-A0A3D8Y377-F1
#
_cell.length_a   1.000
_cell.length_b   1.000
_cell.length_c   1.000
_cell.angle_alpha   90.00
_cell.angle_beta   90.00
_cell.angle_gamma   90.00
#
_symmetry.space_group_name_H-M   'P 1'
#
loop_
_entity.id
_entity.type
_entity.pdbx_description
1 polymer ?
#
loop_
_entity_poly.entity_id
_entity_poly.type
_entity_poly.pdbx_seq_one_letter_code
_entity_poly.pdbx_strand_id
1 'polypeptide(L)'
;MRLSFVDCIVKATLKQCIALGLLGLMFVKAWVIPLLYLDFEIRRDYIVANLCENKNRPQLNCNGKCYLAKKIEAAKKQEERQAEQDYMASLIYQVMNTNHHPYFKVEVPFKVISDKVPFDYASPFTAFLMADDIFHPPLV
;
A
#
# COMPACT_ATOMS: atom_id res chain seq x y z
N MET A 1 -38.08 -24.18 -26.02
CA MET A 1 -37.61 -22.96 -26.73
C MET A 1 -37.98 -21.65 -26.02
N ARG A 2 -39.20 -21.49 -25.46
CA ARG A 2 -39.59 -20.25 -24.75
C ARG A 2 -38.81 -19.96 -23.46
N LEU A 3 -38.43 -20.97 -22.65
CA LEU A 3 -37.67 -20.75 -21.40
C LEU A 3 -36.30 -20.09 -21.65
N SER A 4 -35.52 -20.63 -22.61
CA SER A 4 -34.17 -20.11 -22.92
C SER A 4 -34.18 -18.67 -23.46
N PHE A 5 -35.29 -18.22 -24.06
CA PHE A 5 -35.44 -16.85 -24.57
C PHE A 5 -35.73 -15.84 -23.45
N VAL A 6 -36.55 -16.24 -22.46
CA VAL A 6 -36.84 -15.43 -21.27
C VAL A 6 -35.58 -15.27 -20.41
N ASP A 7 -34.81 -16.34 -20.22
CA ASP A 7 -33.54 -16.29 -19.47
C ASP A 7 -32.50 -15.37 -20.12
N CYS A 8 -32.49 -15.32 -21.46
CA CYS A 8 -31.61 -14.43 -22.22
C CYS A 8 -31.99 -12.95 -22.06
N ILE A 9 -33.29 -12.65 -22.14
CA ILE A 9 -33.82 -11.29 -21.93
C ILE A 9 -33.52 -10.82 -20.50
N VAL A 10 -33.81 -11.64 -19.50
CA VAL A 10 -33.57 -11.32 -18.08
C VAL A 10 -32.09 -11.03 -17.82
N LYS A 11 -31.16 -11.84 -18.36
CA LYS A 11 -29.71 -11.61 -18.26
C LYS A 11 -29.28 -10.29 -18.93
N ALA A 12 -29.86 -9.93 -20.07
CA ALA A 12 -29.56 -8.69 -20.77
C ALA A 12 -30.03 -7.46 -19.97
N THR A 13 -31.27 -7.47 -19.46
CA THR A 13 -31.78 -6.41 -18.58
C THR A 13 -31.02 -6.32 -17.26
N LEU A 14 -30.62 -7.45 -16.67
CA LEU A 14 -29.81 -7.46 -15.44
C LEU A 14 -28.45 -6.78 -15.66
N LYS A 15 -27.78 -7.10 -16.77
CA LYS A 15 -26.50 -6.47 -17.14
C LYS A 15 -26.67 -4.95 -17.36
N GLN A 16 -27.77 -4.53 -17.98
CA GLN A 16 -28.08 -3.11 -18.17
C GLN A 16 -28.37 -2.39 -16.84
N CYS A 17 -29.12 -3.00 -15.93
CA CYS A 17 -29.36 -2.44 -14.59
C CYS A 17 -28.07 -2.32 -13.77
N ILE A 18 -27.19 -3.32 -13.85
CA ILE A 18 -25.87 -3.26 -13.20
C ILE A 18 -25.03 -2.11 -13.79
N ALA A 19 -24.99 -1.98 -15.12
CA ALA A 19 -24.27 -0.91 -15.79
C ALA A 19 -24.81 0.48 -15.41
N LEU A 20 -26.13 0.66 -15.37
CA LEU A 20 -26.77 1.90 -14.92
C LEU A 20 -26.49 2.19 -13.43
N GLY A 21 -26.49 1.16 -12.59
CA GLY A 21 -26.14 1.29 -11.17
C GLY A 21 -24.69 1.75 -10.97
N LEU A 22 -23.75 1.14 -11.68
CA LEU A 22 -22.33 1.53 -11.66
C LEU A 22 -22.12 2.97 -12.15
N LEU A 23 -22.81 3.34 -13.24
CA LEU A 23 -22.76 4.69 -13.79
C LEU A 23 -23.33 5.71 -12.79
N GLY A 24 -24.45 5.39 -12.15
CA GLY A 24 -25.03 6.21 -11.08
C GLY A 24 -24.06 6.44 -9.91
N LEU A 25 -23.31 5.41 -9.52
CA LEU A 25 -22.35 5.49 -8.42
C LEU A 25 -21.15 6.41 -8.75
N MET A 26 -20.72 6.43 -10.01
CA MET A 26 -19.73 7.39 -10.51
C MET A 26 -20.27 8.82 -10.53
N PHE A 27 -21.54 9.01 -10.90
CA PHE A 27 -22.16 10.33 -10.81
C PHE A 27 -22.25 10.83 -9.37
N VAL A 28 -22.66 9.99 -8.41
CA VAL A 28 -22.70 10.41 -7.00
C VAL A 28 -21.36 10.97 -6.54
N LYS A 29 -20.23 10.33 -6.90
CA LYS A 29 -18.87 10.83 -6.62
C LYS A 29 -18.60 12.19 -7.28
N ALA A 30 -18.95 12.35 -8.55
CA ALA A 30 -18.73 13.58 -9.30
C ALA A 30 -19.54 14.78 -8.77
N TRP A 31 -20.72 14.53 -8.19
CA TRP A 31 -21.63 15.59 -7.73
C TRP A 31 -21.32 16.10 -6.31
N VAL A 32 -20.44 15.45 -5.55
CA VAL A 32 -20.13 15.86 -4.16
C VAL A 32 -19.60 17.29 -4.07
N ILE A 33 -18.62 17.65 -4.90
CA ILE A 33 -18.01 18.99 -4.88
C ILE A 33 -19.00 20.09 -5.29
N PRO A 34 -19.70 20.02 -6.43
CA PRO A 34 -20.66 21.06 -6.81
C PRO A 34 -21.80 21.20 -5.81
N LEU A 35 -22.28 20.11 -5.22
CA LEU A 35 -23.29 20.15 -4.15
C LEU A 35 -22.78 20.92 -2.92
N LEU A 36 -21.50 20.72 -2.56
CA LEU A 36 -20.86 21.39 -1.44
C LEU A 36 -20.67 22.90 -1.67
N TYR A 37 -20.40 23.30 -2.91
CA TYR A 37 -20.38 24.72 -3.31
C TYR A 37 -21.77 25.35 -3.28
N LEU A 38 -22.79 24.64 -3.77
CA LEU A 38 -24.17 25.12 -3.74
C LEU A 38 -24.65 25.35 -2.31
N ASP A 39 -24.36 24.39 -1.41
CA ASP A 39 -24.67 24.48 0.01
C ASP A 39 -23.98 25.67 0.70
N PHE A 40 -22.73 25.96 0.29
CA PHE A 40 -21.98 27.12 0.77
C PHE A 40 -22.62 28.43 0.32
N GLU A 41 -23.05 28.53 -0.94
CA GLU A 41 -23.64 29.76 -1.47
C GLU A 41 -24.99 30.08 -0.81
N ILE A 42 -25.84 29.06 -0.63
CA ILE A 42 -27.16 29.21 0.01
C ILE A 42 -27.03 29.69 1.46
N ARG A 43 -25.98 29.27 2.18
CA ARG A 43 -25.78 29.58 3.61
C ARG A 43 -24.62 30.52 3.86
N ARG A 44 -24.18 31.26 2.84
CA ARG A 44 -22.96 32.06 2.87
C ARG A 44 -22.95 33.05 4.03
N ASP A 45 -24.05 33.77 4.25
CA ASP A 45 -24.16 34.78 5.31
C ASP A 45 -23.99 34.18 6.71
N TYR A 46 -24.64 33.03 6.96
CA TYR A 46 -24.50 32.30 8.20
C TYR A 46 -23.07 31.80 8.43
N ILE A 47 -22.42 31.30 7.38
CA ILE A 47 -21.04 30.81 7.42
C ILE A 47 -20.07 31.95 7.74
N VAL A 48 -20.25 33.11 7.10
CA VAL A 48 -19.40 34.29 7.34
C VAL A 48 -19.56 34.81 8.77
N ALA A 49 -20.78 34.86 9.31
CA ALA A 49 -21.04 35.38 10.64
C ALA A 49 -20.57 34.43 11.77
N ASN A 50 -20.79 33.12 11.63
CA ASN A 50 -20.64 32.16 12.72
C ASN A 50 -19.44 31.21 12.58
N LEU A 51 -19.06 30.83 11.35
CA LEU A 51 -18.04 29.79 11.11
C LEU A 51 -16.72 30.32 10.54
N CYS A 52 -16.68 31.56 10.03
CA CYS A 52 -15.48 32.14 9.46
C CYS A 52 -14.48 32.51 10.57
N GLU A 53 -13.32 31.84 10.56
CA GLU A 53 -12.22 32.10 11.50
C GLU A 53 -11.62 33.51 11.30
N ASN A 54 -11.63 34.02 10.05
CA ASN A 54 -11.07 35.31 9.68
C ASN A 54 -12.07 36.48 9.73
N LYS A 55 -13.21 36.35 10.43
CA LYS A 55 -14.23 37.40 10.49
C LYS A 55 -13.74 38.73 11.08
N ASN A 56 -12.74 38.68 11.96
CA ASN A 56 -12.14 39.87 12.59
C ASN A 56 -11.05 40.54 11.73
N ARG A 57 -10.78 40.03 10.52
CA ARG A 57 -9.74 40.51 9.61
C ARG A 57 -10.32 40.86 8.23
N PRO A 58 -11.12 41.94 8.14
CA PRO A 58 -11.81 42.32 6.90
C PRO A 58 -10.83 42.60 5.74
N GLN A 59 -9.59 43.02 6.03
CA GLN A 59 -8.54 43.25 5.04
C GLN A 59 -8.19 42.01 4.19
N LEU A 60 -8.52 40.80 4.67
CA LEU A 60 -8.24 39.55 3.96
C LEU A 60 -9.32 39.16 2.94
N ASN A 61 -10.47 39.85 2.92
CA ASN A 61 -11.59 39.55 2.02
C ASN A 61 -11.97 38.04 1.98
N CYS A 62 -11.90 37.37 3.15
CA CYS A 62 -12.04 35.92 3.24
C CYS A 62 -13.45 35.45 2.87
N ASN A 63 -14.49 36.12 3.37
CA ASN A 63 -15.90 35.83 3.03
C ASN A 63 -16.27 34.33 3.17
N GLY A 64 -15.81 33.67 4.23
CA GLY A 64 -16.13 32.26 4.50
C GLY A 64 -15.31 31.23 3.70
N LYS A 65 -14.40 31.67 2.80
CA LYS A 65 -13.57 30.76 1.99
C LYS A 65 -12.71 29.80 2.81
N CYS A 66 -12.30 30.18 4.03
CA CYS A 66 -11.55 29.32 4.94
C CYS A 66 -12.34 28.05 5.32
N TYR A 67 -13.63 28.20 5.62
CA TYR A 67 -14.51 27.09 5.95
C TYR A 67 -14.70 26.14 4.76
N LEU A 68 -14.90 26.71 3.56
CA LEU A 68 -15.04 25.94 2.32
C LEU A 68 -13.78 25.13 2.01
N ALA A 69 -12.61 25.76 2.11
CA ALA A 69 -11.33 25.09 1.90
C ALA A 69 -11.14 23.89 2.84
N LYS A 70 -11.45 24.07 4.13
CA LYS A 70 -11.37 23.00 5.14
C LYS A 70 -12.31 21.83 4.84
N LYS A 71 -13.53 22.11 4.39
CA LYS A 71 -14.50 21.09 3.97
C LYS A 71 -14.01 20.29 2.75
N ILE A 72 -13.43 20.97 1.74
CA ILE A 72 -12.87 20.33 0.54
C ILE A 72 -11.66 19.47 0.90
N GLU A 73 -10.77 19.98 1.75
CA GLU A 73 -9.58 19.26 2.22
C GLU A 73 -9.98 17.99 3.00
N ALA A 74 -10.97 18.08 3.88
CA ALA A 74 -11.49 16.93 4.60
C ALA A 74 -12.05 15.85 3.67
N ALA A 75 -12.76 16.25 2.60
CA ALA A 75 -13.27 15.32 1.59
C ALA A 75 -12.13 14.63 0.82
N LYS A 76 -11.11 15.39 0.39
CA LYS A 76 -9.93 14.84 -0.31
C LYS A 76 -9.11 13.89 0.56
N LYS A 77 -8.88 14.25 1.83
CA LYS A 77 -8.12 13.40 2.77
C LYS A 77 -8.80 12.06 3.05
N GLN A 78 -10.12 11.98 2.87
CA GLN A 78 -10.84 10.71 2.98
C GLN A 78 -10.62 9.84 1.75
N GLU A 79 -10.59 10.42 0.55
CA GLU A 79 -10.25 9.71 -0.69
C GLU A 79 -8.79 9.23 -0.69
N GLU A 80 -7.85 10.07 -0.24
CA GLU A 80 -6.43 9.73 -0.15
C GLU A 80 -6.17 8.57 0.83
N ARG A 81 -6.83 8.58 2.01
CA ARG A 81 -6.70 7.46 2.97
C ARG A 81 -7.24 6.14 2.41
N GLN A 82 -8.30 6.18 1.61
CA GLN A 82 -8.80 4.97 0.94
C GLN A 82 -7.78 4.46 -0.09
N ALA A 83 -7.22 5.36 -0.91
CA ALA A 83 -6.19 5.00 -1.88
C ALA A 83 -4.92 4.43 -1.23
N GLU A 84 -4.50 4.99 -0.08
CA GLU A 84 -3.37 4.49 0.70
C GLU A 84 -3.64 3.09 1.25
N GLN A 85 -4.83 2.85 1.80
CA GLN A 85 -5.24 1.53 2.30
C GLN A 85 -5.29 0.48 1.18
N ASP A 86 -5.83 0.83 0.01
CA ASP A 86 -5.86 -0.06 -1.15
C ASP A 86 -4.45 -0.37 -1.67
N TYR A 87 -3.56 0.63 -1.70
CA TYR A 87 -2.16 0.44 -2.07
C TYR A 87 -1.43 -0.47 -1.08
N MET A 88 -1.60 -0.26 0.23
CA MET A 88 -1.03 -1.13 1.27
C MET A 88 -1.56 -2.56 1.15
N ALA A 89 -2.86 -2.74 0.90
CA ALA A 89 -3.45 -4.07 0.68
C ALA A 89 -2.86 -4.76 -0.56
N SER A 90 -2.60 -4.01 -1.64
CA SER A 90 -1.96 -4.54 -2.85
C SER A 90 -0.52 -4.98 -2.62
N LEU A 91 0.26 -4.21 -1.85
CA LEU A 91 1.64 -4.56 -1.47
C LEU A 91 1.66 -5.82 -0.60
N ILE A 92 0.78 -5.90 0.39
CA ILE A 92 0.64 -7.06 1.26
C ILE A 92 0.30 -8.31 0.44
N TYR A 93 -0.65 -8.21 -0.49
CA TYR A 93 -1.01 -9.31 -1.38
C TYR A 93 0.17 -9.75 -2.27
N GLN A 94 0.96 -8.81 -2.80
CA GLN A 94 2.14 -9.11 -3.62
C GLN A 94 3.23 -9.84 -2.82
N VAL A 95 3.43 -9.48 -1.56
CA VAL A 95 4.41 -10.15 -0.67
C VAL A 95 3.91 -11.51 -0.18
N MET A 96 2.62 -11.64 0.11
CA MET A 96 2.01 -12.90 0.57
C MET A 96 1.77 -13.91 -0.57
N ASN A 97 1.90 -13.51 -1.83
CA ASN A 97 1.82 -14.41 -2.98
C ASN A 97 3.09 -15.27 -3.08
N THR A 98 3.18 -16.30 -2.25
CA THR A 98 4.24 -17.32 -2.20
C THR A 98 4.32 -18.21 -3.44
N ASN A 99 3.52 -17.95 -4.48
CA ASN A 99 3.57 -18.73 -5.73
C ASN A 99 4.75 -18.36 -6.64
N HIS A 100 5.50 -17.30 -6.33
CA HIS A 100 6.74 -16.94 -7.03
C HIS A 100 7.92 -17.07 -6.06
N HIS A 101 8.40 -18.29 -5.84
CA HIS A 101 9.79 -18.45 -5.41
C HIS A 101 10.67 -18.19 -6.63
N PRO A 102 11.43 -17.08 -6.72
CA PRO A 102 12.49 -16.98 -7.68
C PRO A 102 13.55 -17.99 -7.25
N TYR A 103 13.44 -19.23 -7.74
CA TYR A 103 14.52 -20.19 -7.56
C TYR A 103 15.69 -19.70 -8.40
N PHE A 104 16.75 -19.31 -7.73
CA PHE A 104 18.01 -19.00 -8.38
C PHE A 104 18.58 -20.34 -8.90
N LYS A 105 18.49 -20.57 -10.20
CA LYS A 105 19.24 -21.66 -10.85
C LYS A 105 20.71 -21.27 -10.86
N VAL A 106 21.41 -21.66 -9.79
CA VAL A 106 22.88 -21.60 -9.79
C VAL A 106 23.34 -22.76 -10.65
N GLU A 107 23.67 -22.49 -11.91
CA GLU A 107 24.57 -23.39 -12.64
C GLU A 107 25.96 -23.14 -12.09
N VAL A 108 26.28 -23.78 -10.96
CA VAL A 108 27.67 -23.91 -10.54
C VAL A 108 28.33 -24.87 -11.53
N PRO A 109 29.39 -24.46 -12.26
CA PRO A 109 30.29 -25.42 -12.87
C PRO A 109 31.12 -26.05 -11.74
N PHE A 110 30.47 -26.88 -10.91
CA PHE A 110 31.15 -27.80 -10.03
C PHE A 110 31.78 -28.86 -10.94
N LYS A 111 33.02 -28.59 -11.34
CA LYS A 111 33.90 -29.66 -11.78
C LYS A 111 34.23 -30.43 -10.52
N VAL A 112 33.70 -31.65 -10.40
CA VAL A 112 34.13 -32.59 -9.36
C VAL A 112 35.62 -32.76 -9.57
N ILE A 113 36.43 -32.06 -8.79
CA ILE A 113 37.86 -32.34 -8.73
C ILE A 113 37.94 -33.66 -7.96
N SER A 114 37.86 -34.77 -8.70
CA SER A 114 38.22 -36.09 -8.21
C SER A 114 39.75 -36.15 -8.11
N ASP A 115 40.30 -35.38 -7.19
CA ASP A 115 41.67 -35.58 -6.78
C ASP A 115 41.60 -36.52 -5.58
N LYS A 116 41.73 -37.82 -5.86
CA LYS A 116 42.45 -38.67 -4.91
C LYS A 116 43.86 -38.09 -4.85
N VAL A 117 44.04 -37.02 -4.10
CA VAL A 117 45.35 -36.53 -3.70
C VAL A 117 45.87 -37.57 -2.72
N PRO A 118 46.91 -38.35 -3.03
CA PRO A 118 47.55 -39.15 -2.01
C PRO A 118 48.18 -38.16 -1.02
N PHE A 119 47.50 -37.93 0.10
CA PHE A 119 48.09 -37.22 1.23
C PHE A 119 49.04 -38.18 1.91
N ASP A 120 50.34 -38.04 1.63
CA ASP A 120 51.39 -38.67 2.43
C ASP A 120 51.91 -37.64 3.43
N TYR A 121 51.30 -37.63 4.62
CA TYR A 121 51.63 -36.71 5.71
C TYR A 121 52.46 -37.46 6.75
N ALA A 122 53.76 -37.16 6.80
CA ALA A 122 54.61 -37.50 7.93
C ALA A 122 54.57 -36.34 8.93
N SER A 123 53.91 -36.52 10.07
CA SER A 123 53.86 -35.51 11.12
C SER A 123 55.26 -35.22 11.69
N PRO A 124 55.69 -33.96 11.78
CA PRO A 124 56.94 -33.61 12.46
C PRO A 124 56.80 -33.65 13.99
N PHE A 125 55.58 -33.88 14.51
CA PHE A 125 55.31 -34.09 15.91
C PHE A 125 55.61 -35.54 16.30
N THR A 126 56.89 -35.85 16.43
CA THR A 126 57.31 -36.90 17.36
C THR A 126 56.86 -36.47 18.76
N ALA A 127 56.28 -37.40 19.51
CA ALA A 127 55.80 -37.16 20.87
C ALA A 127 56.97 -36.83 21.81
N PHE A 128 57.45 -35.59 21.77
CA PHE A 128 58.13 -34.99 22.91
C PHE A 128 57.04 -34.37 23.78
N LEU A 129 56.49 -35.24 24.62
CA LEU A 129 55.74 -34.86 25.80
C LEU A 129 56.60 -33.90 26.66
N MET A 130 55.91 -32.99 27.35
CA MET A 130 56.37 -32.08 28.42
C MET A 130 56.67 -30.64 27.99
N ALA A 131 55.67 -29.77 28.14
CA ALA A 131 55.87 -28.37 28.50
C ALA A 131 54.63 -27.89 29.29
N ASP A 132 54.63 -28.20 30.59
CA ASP A 132 53.62 -27.84 31.60
C ASP A 132 53.72 -26.36 32.03
N ASP A 133 53.72 -25.41 31.09
CA ASP A 133 53.53 -24.01 31.50
C ASP A 133 52.98 -23.14 30.36
N ILE A 134 51.67 -23.26 30.12
CA ILE A 134 50.93 -22.29 29.32
C ILE A 134 50.64 -21.11 30.26
N PHE A 135 51.48 -20.07 30.12
CA PHE A 135 51.43 -18.83 30.86
C PHE A 135 50.03 -18.18 30.80
N HIS A 136 49.42 -17.90 31.95
CA HIS A 136 48.17 -17.13 32.03
C HIS A 136 48.45 -15.74 32.64
N PRO A 137 47.93 -14.65 32.07
CA PRO A 137 48.16 -13.30 32.59
C PRO A 137 47.39 -13.03 33.91
N PRO A 138 47.91 -12.16 34.79
CA PRO A 138 47.32 -11.90 36.10
C PRO A 138 45.98 -11.16 36.00
N LEU A 139 45.02 -11.59 36.82
CA LEU A 139 43.72 -10.95 36.99
C LEU A 139 43.86 -9.79 37.99
N VAL A 140 43.52 -8.58 37.55
CA VAL A 140 43.22 -7.42 38.40
C VAL A 140 41.72 -7.27 38.56
#